data_AF-A0A2V2VUS6-F1
#
_entry.id   AF-A0A2V2VUS6-F1
#
_cell.length_a   1.000
_cell.length_b   1.000
_cell.length_c   1.000
_cell.angle_alpha   90.00
_cell.angle_beta   90.00
_cell.angle_gamma   90.00
#
_symmetry.space_group_name_H-M   'P 1'
#
loop_
_entity.id
_entity.type
_entity.pdbx_description
1 polymer ?
#
loop_
_entity_poly.entity_id
_entity_poly.type
_entity_poly.pdbx_seq_one_letter_code
_entity_poly.pdbx_strand_id
1 'polypeptide(L)'
;MQSARTRDLAAEVALIRKELRPLPESALDGTDDGVEDDGGGALLHGTGTRFEILMRGAKRRTAARSAGTSDAFDRHNGSSSQSKKRLVPQIFSHLLVCDFEATCDSASVAYPHEIIEFPVVCVDTAELRVVAEFHSYVRPTKNSRLTSFCTALTGITQAQVDAAPRLPEVLRHFDLWLREVVYPLCRRWRKEHLEGLNKCLKASQKRRFVYDETHNPGWIDCERMICMVTDGPWDMRKFMYECSVVRDGHLFPPLFYRWVNVRHSFAEHFRMRPRKLNDMLRKLGLSFHGHPHSGIDDSRNIARIVIELLKRGYRVHHVSTINYENAAAATAMAQLLGESDEDGTKPPHQRAEGRKKGRKNPTTTTAARRRGEKGH
;
A
#
# COMPACT_ATOMS: atom_id res chain seq x y z
N MET A 1 25.38 0.87 18.60
CA MET A 1 24.59 2.06 18.20
C MET A 1 23.27 1.59 17.59
N GLN A 2 22.23 1.49 18.42
CA GLN A 2 20.96 0.85 18.11
C GLN A 2 19.92 1.87 17.61
N SER A 3 19.18 1.43 16.58
CA SER A 3 17.75 1.66 16.31
C SER A 3 17.22 3.10 16.41
N ALA A 4 17.19 3.79 15.27
CA ALA A 4 16.32 4.93 15.08
C ALA A 4 14.89 4.45 14.79
N ARG A 5 14.08 4.43 15.86
CA ARG A 5 12.63 4.68 15.88
C ARG A 5 11.77 3.72 15.06
N THR A 6 11.50 2.58 15.69
CA THR A 6 10.21 1.90 15.61
C THR A 6 9.08 2.93 15.63
N ARG A 7 8.12 2.81 14.71
CA ARG A 7 6.74 3.21 15.01
C ARG A 7 6.38 2.39 16.24
N ASP A 8 6.24 3.06 17.37
CA ASP A 8 5.91 2.39 18.61
C ASP A 8 4.42 2.07 18.56
N LEU A 9 4.10 0.90 17.98
CA LEU A 9 2.77 0.33 18.03
C LEU A 9 2.30 0.23 19.48
N ALA A 10 3.20 0.08 20.46
CA ALA A 10 2.83 0.15 21.87
C ALA A 10 2.39 1.57 22.28
N ALA A 11 3.01 2.63 21.77
CA ALA A 11 2.55 4.01 22.01
C ALA A 11 1.24 4.35 21.28
N GLU A 12 1.02 3.77 20.09
CA GLU A 12 -0.23 3.95 19.33
C GLU A 12 -1.37 3.16 19.98
N VAL A 13 -1.15 1.88 20.33
CA VAL A 13 -2.05 1.06 21.14
C VAL A 13 -2.29 1.69 22.51
N ALA A 14 -1.28 2.29 23.16
CA ALA A 14 -1.45 2.98 24.44
C ALA A 14 -2.25 4.29 24.31
N LEU A 15 -2.08 5.04 23.22
CA LEU A 15 -2.85 6.25 22.95
C LEU A 15 -4.31 5.91 22.61
N ILE A 16 -4.53 4.90 21.78
CA ILE A 16 -5.86 4.38 21.42
C ILE A 16 -6.55 3.77 22.65
N ARG A 17 -5.83 3.03 23.51
CA ARG A 17 -6.34 2.58 24.83
C ARG A 17 -6.74 3.74 25.75
N LYS A 18 -6.07 4.89 25.63
CA LYS A 18 -6.40 6.09 26.42
C LYS A 18 -7.66 6.78 25.90
N GLU A 19 -7.89 6.76 24.59
CA GLU A 19 -9.07 7.34 23.91
C GLU A 19 -10.31 6.43 23.98
N LEU A 20 -10.14 5.11 24.01
CA LEU A 20 -11.22 4.11 24.10
C LEU A 20 -11.60 3.71 25.54
N ARG A 21 -11.27 4.51 26.56
CA ARG A 21 -11.73 4.19 27.92
C ARG A 21 -13.26 4.27 27.98
N PRO A 22 -13.95 3.24 28.52
CA PRO A 22 -15.39 3.34 28.73
C PRO A 22 -15.68 4.53 29.66
N LEU A 23 -16.71 5.29 29.31
CA LEU A 23 -17.27 6.32 30.19
C LEU A 23 -17.64 5.66 31.53
N PRO A 24 -17.44 6.33 32.67
CA PRO A 24 -17.84 5.78 33.95
C PRO A 24 -19.37 5.57 33.96
N GLU A 25 -19.79 4.35 34.24
CA GLU A 25 -21.18 4.03 34.57
C GLU A 25 -21.53 4.71 35.90
N SER A 26 -22.16 5.88 35.81
CA SER A 26 -22.89 6.44 36.95
C SER A 26 -23.95 7.43 36.48
N ALA A 27 -25.21 7.10 36.82
CA ALA A 27 -26.44 7.90 36.73
C ALA A 27 -27.02 8.07 35.31
N LEU A 28 -28.23 7.62 34.99
CA LEU A 28 -29.46 7.69 35.77
C LEU A 28 -30.38 6.49 35.49
N ASP A 29 -30.92 5.98 36.59
CA ASP A 29 -32.14 5.20 36.74
C ASP A 29 -33.38 6.07 36.44
N GLY A 30 -34.49 5.45 36.02
CA GLY A 30 -35.82 6.08 36.03
C GLY A 30 -36.65 5.98 34.75
N THR A 31 -37.38 4.87 34.62
CA THR A 31 -38.82 4.74 34.21
C THR A 31 -39.39 5.61 33.09
N ASP A 32 -40.01 4.99 32.07
CA ASP A 32 -41.47 5.06 31.83
C ASP A 32 -41.90 4.20 30.62
N ASP A 33 -43.19 3.89 30.61
CA ASP A 33 -43.96 2.85 29.94
C ASP A 33 -44.03 2.83 28.40
N GLY A 34 -44.41 1.67 27.87
CA GLY A 34 -44.50 1.35 26.44
C GLY A 34 -45.74 1.87 25.70
N VAL A 35 -45.81 1.52 24.41
CA VAL A 35 -47.02 1.25 23.59
C VAL A 35 -46.56 0.65 22.25
N GLU A 36 -47.37 -0.29 21.76
CA GLU A 36 -47.33 -1.06 20.51
C GLU A 36 -47.40 -0.18 19.23
N ASP A 37 -46.88 -0.68 18.09
CA ASP A 37 -47.72 -1.21 17.00
C ASP A 37 -47.06 -1.13 15.59
N ASP A 38 -47.34 -2.21 14.86
CA ASP A 38 -47.38 -2.51 13.42
C ASP A 38 -46.51 -1.85 12.33
N GLY A 39 -46.04 -2.74 11.45
CA GLY A 39 -46.59 -2.73 10.07
C GLY A 39 -45.65 -2.31 8.93
N GLY A 40 -45.10 -3.30 8.24
CA GLY A 40 -45.12 -3.40 6.77
C GLY A 40 -44.21 -2.47 5.93
N GLY A 41 -43.26 -3.07 5.21
CA GLY A 41 -42.51 -2.37 4.15
C GLY A 41 -41.78 -3.32 3.21
N ALA A 42 -42.33 -3.48 2.01
CA ALA A 42 -42.03 -4.53 1.05
C ALA A 42 -40.65 -4.48 0.36
N LEU A 43 -40.25 -5.68 -0.09
CA LEU A 43 -39.32 -6.00 -1.17
C LEU A 43 -39.24 -4.95 -2.29
N LEU A 44 -38.02 -4.64 -2.74
CA LEU A 44 -37.74 -4.33 -4.14
C LEU A 44 -36.48 -5.05 -4.63
N HIS A 45 -36.71 -5.95 -5.58
CA HIS A 45 -35.72 -6.44 -6.54
C HIS A 45 -35.17 -5.27 -7.38
N GLY A 46 -33.89 -5.36 -7.77
CA GLY A 46 -33.30 -4.41 -8.72
C GLY A 46 -31.86 -4.73 -9.07
N THR A 47 -31.67 -5.77 -9.89
CA THR A 47 -30.43 -6.06 -10.62
C THR A 47 -30.06 -4.91 -11.55
N GLY A 48 -28.81 -4.44 -11.52
CA GLY A 48 -28.32 -3.47 -12.51
C GLY A 48 -26.96 -2.86 -12.18
N THR A 49 -25.90 -3.48 -12.67
CA THR A 49 -24.52 -2.96 -12.76
C THR A 49 -24.50 -1.65 -13.55
N ARG A 50 -24.12 -0.53 -12.92
CA ARG A 50 -24.03 0.80 -13.56
C ARG A 50 -22.59 1.31 -13.59
N PHE A 51 -21.72 0.61 -14.32
CA PHE A 51 -20.39 1.11 -14.71
C PHE A 51 -20.42 1.63 -16.16
N GLU A 52 -21.27 2.63 -16.39
CA GLU A 52 -21.19 3.56 -17.51
C GLU A 52 -21.87 4.86 -17.06
N ILE A 53 -21.07 5.85 -16.64
CA ILE A 53 -21.29 7.31 -16.68
C ILE A 53 -20.04 7.92 -16.03
N LEU A 54 -18.93 8.03 -16.77
CA LEU A 54 -17.92 9.06 -16.54
C LEU A 54 -17.00 9.27 -17.76
N MET A 55 -17.57 9.28 -18.97
CA MET A 55 -16.85 9.69 -20.18
C MET A 55 -17.74 10.56 -21.05
N ARG A 56 -17.95 11.83 -20.67
CA ARG A 56 -18.44 12.91 -21.54
C ARG A 56 -18.28 14.27 -20.84
N GLY A 57 -17.24 15.01 -21.22
CA GLY A 57 -16.98 16.34 -20.67
C GLY A 57 -15.87 17.12 -21.38
N ALA A 58 -15.70 16.92 -22.69
CA ALA A 58 -14.77 17.72 -23.49
C ALA A 58 -15.48 18.22 -24.76
N LYS A 59 -16.08 19.40 -24.71
CA LYS A 59 -16.35 20.21 -25.91
C LYS A 59 -16.17 21.71 -25.63
N ARG A 60 -15.12 22.23 -26.26
CA ARG A 60 -14.95 23.55 -26.90
C ARG A 60 -16.06 24.57 -26.64
N ARG A 61 -15.68 25.73 -26.09
CA ARG A 61 -16.38 27.00 -26.33
C ARG A 61 -15.52 27.90 -27.21
N THR A 62 -16.08 28.21 -28.36
CA THR A 62 -15.60 29.15 -29.38
C THR A 62 -15.77 30.60 -28.92
N ALA A 63 -14.88 31.45 -29.43
CA ALA A 63 -14.87 32.88 -29.22
C ALA A 63 -16.11 33.57 -29.81
N ALA A 64 -16.61 34.59 -29.11
CA ALA A 64 -17.45 35.64 -29.67
C ALA A 64 -16.96 36.99 -29.14
N ARG A 65 -16.64 37.89 -30.07
CA ARG A 65 -16.37 39.32 -29.86
C ARG A 65 -17.71 40.06 -29.76
N SER A 66 -17.82 41.01 -28.84
CA SER A 66 -18.68 42.19 -28.99
C SER A 66 -18.05 43.38 -28.26
N ALA A 67 -18.18 44.56 -28.87
CA ALA A 67 -17.53 45.81 -28.51
C ALA A 67 -18.50 46.78 -27.80
N GLY A 68 -17.93 47.74 -27.05
CA GLY A 68 -18.53 48.99 -26.56
C GLY A 68 -19.19 48.91 -25.18
N THR A 69 -19.08 49.86 -24.24
CA THR A 69 -18.47 51.20 -24.16
C THR A 69 -18.34 51.62 -22.68
N SER A 70 -17.35 52.46 -22.37
CA SER A 70 -17.15 53.41 -21.24
C SER A 70 -18.04 53.34 -19.98
N ASP A 71 -17.41 53.30 -18.79
CA ASP A 71 -17.12 54.54 -18.03
C ASP A 71 -16.10 54.32 -16.90
N ALA A 72 -15.48 55.40 -16.45
CA ALA A 72 -14.23 55.46 -15.71
C ALA A 72 -14.34 55.47 -14.16
N PHE A 73 -13.17 55.33 -13.53
CA PHE A 73 -12.80 55.56 -12.12
C PHE A 73 -13.07 54.43 -11.10
N ASP A 74 -12.05 53.60 -10.86
CA ASP A 74 -11.29 53.74 -9.61
C ASP A 74 -9.88 53.14 -9.75
N ARG A 75 -8.87 53.90 -9.34
CA ARG A 75 -7.45 53.54 -9.38
C ARG A 75 -7.05 53.06 -8.00
N HIS A 76 -6.80 51.78 -7.80
CA HIS A 76 -5.85 51.34 -6.76
C HIS A 76 -4.91 50.26 -7.32
N ASN A 77 -3.64 50.61 -7.21
CA ASN A 77 -2.45 49.99 -7.78
C ASN A 77 -2.06 48.74 -6.97
N GLY A 78 -1.91 47.60 -7.63
CA GLY A 78 -1.54 46.34 -6.99
C GLY A 78 -1.26 45.24 -8.00
N SER A 79 -0.43 45.52 -9.01
CA SER A 79 0.08 44.51 -9.94
C SER A 79 1.01 43.53 -9.20
N SER A 80 0.44 42.53 -8.52
CA SER A 80 1.20 41.31 -8.24
C SER A 80 1.17 40.46 -9.52
N SER A 81 2.19 40.63 -10.35
CA SER A 81 2.45 39.62 -11.38
C SER A 81 2.90 38.36 -10.64
N GLN A 82 1.95 37.49 -10.30
CA GLN A 82 2.27 36.11 -9.94
C GLN A 82 2.92 35.50 -11.18
N SER A 83 4.26 35.58 -11.27
CA SER A 83 5.02 34.70 -12.14
C SER A 83 4.54 33.29 -11.81
N LYS A 84 3.98 32.60 -12.80
CA LYS A 84 3.56 31.20 -12.63
C LYS A 84 4.79 30.45 -12.11
N LYS A 85 4.83 30.14 -10.82
CA LYS A 85 5.97 29.44 -10.21
C LYS A 85 6.15 28.15 -10.98
N ARG A 86 7.25 28.07 -11.73
CA ARG A 86 7.54 26.91 -12.57
C ARG A 86 7.76 25.72 -11.64
N LEU A 87 6.88 24.73 -11.72
CA LEU A 87 6.94 23.53 -10.89
C LEU A 87 8.28 22.82 -11.08
N VAL A 88 8.78 22.21 -10.01
CA VAL A 88 10.04 21.46 -10.04
C VAL A 88 9.80 20.11 -10.72
N PRO A 89 10.53 19.78 -11.80
CA PRO A 89 10.41 18.49 -12.46
C PRO A 89 10.69 17.32 -11.51
N GLN A 90 9.86 16.28 -11.58
CA GLN A 90 9.99 15.08 -10.76
C GLN A 90 10.67 13.94 -11.53
N ILE A 91 11.25 12.98 -10.78
CA ILE A 91 11.92 11.81 -11.35
C ILE A 91 10.96 10.67 -11.72
N PHE A 92 9.70 10.76 -11.27
CA PHE A 92 8.61 9.84 -11.59
C PHE A 92 7.46 10.63 -12.21
N SER A 93 6.79 10.05 -13.21
CA SER A 93 5.56 10.59 -13.79
C SER A 93 4.37 10.45 -12.84
N HIS A 94 4.31 9.31 -12.12
CA HIS A 94 3.24 9.03 -11.18
C HIS A 94 3.79 8.46 -9.88
N LEU A 95 3.10 8.75 -8.79
CA LEU A 95 3.37 8.23 -7.46
C LEU A 95 2.16 7.42 -7.01
N LEU A 96 2.39 6.17 -6.59
CA LEU A 96 1.34 5.24 -6.17
C LEU A 96 1.31 5.17 -4.64
N VAL A 97 0.41 5.94 -4.04
CA VAL A 97 0.29 6.08 -2.60
C VAL A 97 -0.50 4.90 -2.03
N CYS A 98 0.04 4.22 -1.03
CA CYS A 98 -0.51 3.01 -0.43
C CYS A 98 -0.39 3.07 1.09
N ASP A 99 -1.43 2.62 1.78
CA ASP A 99 -1.46 2.41 3.23
C ASP A 99 -2.25 1.13 3.51
N PHE A 100 -1.57 0.05 3.90
CA PHE A 100 -2.23 -1.22 4.13
C PHE A 100 -2.83 -1.26 5.53
N GLU A 101 -4.08 -1.73 5.62
CA GLU A 101 -4.58 -2.23 6.90
C GLU A 101 -4.25 -3.71 7.05
N ALA A 102 -3.98 -4.13 8.28
CA ALA A 102 -3.61 -5.50 8.61
C ALA A 102 -4.32 -6.00 9.87
N THR A 103 -4.52 -7.32 9.95
CA THR A 103 -4.98 -7.98 11.18
C THR A 103 -4.09 -7.59 12.35
N CYS A 104 -4.65 -7.30 13.52
CA CYS A 104 -3.90 -6.88 14.69
C CYS A 104 -4.59 -7.26 16.01
N ASP A 105 -3.82 -7.22 17.10
CA ASP A 105 -4.32 -7.40 18.45
C ASP A 105 -3.58 -6.42 19.39
N SER A 106 -4.32 -5.85 20.34
CA SER A 106 -3.76 -4.96 21.36
C SER A 106 -2.80 -5.67 22.33
N ALA A 107 -2.90 -7.00 22.46
CA ALA A 107 -2.11 -7.78 23.40
C ALA A 107 -0.67 -8.05 22.93
N SER A 108 -0.39 -7.98 21.62
CA SER A 108 0.92 -8.31 21.09
C SER A 108 1.34 -7.39 19.95
N VAL A 109 2.51 -6.78 20.13
CA VAL A 109 3.21 -6.07 19.05
C VAL A 109 3.89 -7.01 18.05
N ALA A 110 4.01 -8.31 18.39
CA ALA A 110 4.58 -9.35 17.54
C ALA A 110 3.47 -10.20 16.88
N TYR A 111 2.31 -9.61 16.64
CA TYR A 111 1.16 -10.30 16.06
C TYR A 111 1.46 -10.81 14.63
N PRO A 112 0.98 -11.99 14.24
CA PRO A 112 1.13 -12.51 12.87
C PRO A 112 0.20 -11.77 11.90
N HIS A 113 0.53 -10.51 11.60
CA HIS A 113 -0.25 -9.63 10.72
C HIS A 113 -0.48 -10.23 9.32
N GLU A 114 -1.68 -10.01 8.77
CA GLU A 114 -2.07 -10.29 7.39
C GLU A 114 -2.74 -9.05 6.83
N ILE A 115 -2.44 -8.67 5.58
CA ILE A 115 -3.10 -7.52 4.92
C ILE A 115 -4.59 -7.83 4.78
N ILE A 116 -5.44 -6.87 5.16
CA ILE A 116 -6.92 -6.95 5.08
C ILE A 116 -7.55 -5.80 4.28
N GLU A 117 -6.80 -4.75 3.98
CA GLU A 117 -7.17 -3.70 3.02
C GLU A 117 -5.97 -3.35 2.15
N PHE A 118 -6.18 -3.25 0.84
CA PHE A 118 -5.19 -2.94 -0.18
C PHE A 118 -5.65 -1.74 -1.02
N PRO A 119 -5.39 -0.51 -0.57
CA PRO A 119 -5.66 0.71 -1.31
C PRO A 119 -4.41 1.19 -2.06
N VAL A 120 -4.59 1.74 -3.27
CA VAL A 120 -3.56 2.50 -3.98
C VAL A 120 -4.16 3.72 -4.66
N VAL A 121 -3.63 4.90 -4.38
CA VAL A 121 -4.03 6.18 -4.98
C VAL A 121 -2.92 6.68 -5.91
N CYS A 122 -3.22 6.83 -7.20
CA CYS A 122 -2.27 7.26 -8.22
C CYS A 122 -2.27 8.78 -8.37
N VAL A 123 -1.12 9.41 -8.11
CA VAL A 123 -0.90 10.86 -8.24
C VAL A 123 -0.07 11.16 -9.48
N ASP A 124 -0.57 12.04 -10.36
CA ASP A 124 0.20 12.58 -11.48
C ASP A 124 1.09 13.74 -11.00
N THR A 125 2.39 13.66 -11.30
CA THR A 125 3.39 14.63 -10.80
C THR A 125 3.52 15.90 -11.64
N ALA A 126 2.93 15.95 -12.84
CA ALA A 126 2.87 17.15 -13.65
C ALA A 126 1.58 17.94 -13.38
N GLU A 127 0.45 17.25 -13.29
CA GLU A 127 -0.87 17.86 -13.02
C GLU A 127 -1.14 18.06 -11.53
N LEU A 128 -0.37 17.41 -10.65
CA LEU A 128 -0.46 17.51 -9.19
C LEU A 128 -1.86 17.20 -8.66
N ARG A 129 -2.45 16.10 -9.17
CA ARG A 129 -3.77 15.60 -8.76
C ARG A 129 -3.80 14.07 -8.74
N VAL A 130 -4.79 13.54 -8.05
CA VAL A 130 -5.14 12.12 -8.14
C VAL A 130 -5.76 11.85 -9.51
N VAL A 131 -5.33 10.76 -10.16
CA VAL A 131 -5.76 10.38 -11.52
C VAL A 131 -6.37 8.99 -11.61
N ALA A 132 -6.15 8.13 -10.61
CA ALA A 132 -6.75 6.80 -10.51
C ALA A 132 -6.68 6.29 -9.08
N GLU A 133 -7.54 5.34 -8.73
CA GLU A 133 -7.50 4.61 -7.46
C GLU A 133 -7.71 3.11 -7.73
N PHE A 134 -7.10 2.28 -6.88
CA PHE A 134 -7.35 0.85 -6.74
C PHE A 134 -7.71 0.59 -5.28
N HIS A 135 -8.67 -0.29 -5.04
CA HIS A 135 -9.09 -0.65 -3.69
C HIS A 135 -9.60 -2.08 -3.66
N SER A 136 -9.19 -2.82 -2.64
CA SER A 136 -9.69 -4.16 -2.37
C SER A 136 -9.54 -4.49 -0.89
N TYR A 137 -10.58 -5.05 -0.28
CA TYR A 137 -10.38 -5.81 0.96
C TYR A 137 -9.69 -7.14 0.65
N VAL A 138 -9.01 -7.70 1.64
CA VAL A 138 -8.26 -8.95 1.51
C VAL A 138 -8.72 -9.91 2.60
N ARG A 139 -9.03 -11.15 2.21
CA ARG A 139 -9.40 -12.20 3.17
C ARG A 139 -8.15 -12.81 3.82
N PRO A 140 -7.97 -12.66 5.15
CA PRO A 140 -6.88 -13.32 5.86
C PRO A 140 -7.13 -14.83 5.95
N THR A 141 -6.06 -15.61 5.99
CA THR A 141 -6.10 -17.08 5.98
C THR A 141 -5.56 -17.72 7.26
N LYS A 142 -4.64 -17.06 7.98
CA LYS A 142 -4.13 -17.56 9.27
C LYS A 142 -5.00 -17.10 10.43
N ASN A 143 -5.28 -15.81 10.51
CA ASN A 143 -6.14 -15.19 11.52
C ASN A 143 -7.42 -14.72 10.82
N SER A 144 -8.22 -15.69 10.36
CA SER A 144 -9.43 -15.43 9.58
C SER A 144 -10.50 -14.65 10.35
N ARG A 145 -10.47 -14.71 11.69
CA ARG A 145 -11.37 -13.92 12.56
C ARG A 145 -10.67 -12.66 13.03
N LEU A 146 -11.22 -11.50 12.66
CA LEU A 146 -10.75 -10.21 13.13
C LEU A 146 -11.00 -10.08 14.63
N THR A 147 -10.01 -9.54 15.34
CA THR A 147 -10.20 -9.18 16.75
C THR A 147 -11.15 -7.99 16.86
N SER A 148 -11.81 -7.84 18.02
CA SER A 148 -12.62 -6.65 18.31
C SER A 148 -11.79 -5.37 18.23
N PHE A 149 -10.54 -5.41 18.68
CA PHE A 149 -9.58 -4.31 18.57
C PHE A 149 -9.31 -3.94 17.11
N CYS A 150 -9.05 -4.92 16.23
CA CYS A 150 -8.79 -4.69 14.82
C CYS A 150 -10.00 -4.07 14.10
N THR A 151 -11.20 -4.59 14.37
CA THR A 151 -12.45 -4.06 13.83
C THR A 151 -12.71 -2.62 14.31
N ALA A 152 -12.53 -2.35 15.61
CA ALA A 152 -12.72 -1.02 16.18
C ALA A 152 -11.70 0.00 15.69
N LEU A 153 -10.46 -0.44 15.44
CA LEU A 153 -9.38 0.41 14.94
C LEU A 153 -9.60 0.78 13.47
N THR A 154 -9.86 -0.20 12.61
CA THR A 154 -9.86 -0.02 11.15
C THR A 154 -11.23 0.26 10.56
N GLY A 155 -12.30 -0.02 11.31
CA GLY A 155 -13.68 -0.03 10.80
C GLY A 155 -14.00 -1.21 9.88
N ILE A 156 -13.04 -2.10 9.58
CA ILE A 156 -13.24 -3.25 8.70
C ILE A 156 -13.98 -4.35 9.46
N THR A 157 -15.13 -4.74 8.93
CA THR A 157 -15.99 -5.77 9.50
C THR A 157 -15.56 -7.18 9.08
N GLN A 158 -15.93 -8.16 9.90
CA GLN A 158 -15.74 -9.57 9.55
C GLN A 158 -16.40 -9.94 8.21
N ALA A 159 -17.61 -9.44 7.95
CA ALA A 159 -18.33 -9.72 6.70
C ALA A 159 -17.58 -9.20 5.46
N GLN A 160 -16.88 -8.05 5.56
CA GLN A 160 -16.09 -7.51 4.46
C GLN A 160 -14.90 -8.42 4.13
N VAL A 161 -14.16 -8.91 5.13
CA VAL A 161 -13.03 -9.80 4.88
C VAL A 161 -13.47 -11.21 4.49
N ASP A 162 -14.61 -11.70 4.98
CA ASP A 162 -15.15 -13.01 4.61
C ASP A 162 -15.53 -13.06 3.12
N ALA A 163 -16.11 -11.97 2.60
CA ALA A 163 -16.50 -11.82 1.20
C ALA A 163 -15.33 -11.43 0.27
N ALA A 164 -14.16 -11.10 0.82
CA ALA A 164 -13.04 -10.61 0.05
C ALA A 164 -12.27 -11.71 -0.69
N PRO A 165 -11.62 -11.39 -1.82
CA PRO A 165 -10.61 -12.24 -2.44
C PRO A 165 -9.39 -12.43 -1.51
N ARG A 166 -8.64 -13.52 -1.72
CA ARG A 166 -7.36 -13.74 -1.02
C ARG A 166 -6.25 -12.86 -1.63
N LEU A 167 -5.18 -12.62 -0.87
CA LEU A 167 -4.09 -11.74 -1.31
C LEU A 167 -3.52 -12.05 -2.71
N PRO A 168 -3.30 -13.32 -3.12
CA PRO A 168 -2.83 -13.62 -4.49
C PRO A 168 -3.79 -13.16 -5.59
N GLU A 169 -5.09 -13.23 -5.36
CA GLU A 169 -6.11 -12.77 -6.31
C GLU A 169 -6.13 -11.24 -6.38
N VAL A 170 -6.01 -10.55 -5.23
CA VAL A 170 -5.89 -9.09 -5.17
C VAL A 170 -4.64 -8.60 -5.90
N LEU A 171 -3.51 -9.30 -5.77
CA LEU A 171 -2.29 -8.99 -6.51
C LEU A 171 -2.47 -9.14 -8.03
N ARG A 172 -3.23 -10.14 -8.49
CA ARG A 172 -3.61 -10.26 -9.91
C ARG A 172 -4.50 -9.10 -10.37
N HIS A 173 -5.49 -8.70 -9.57
CA HIS A 173 -6.33 -7.54 -9.88
C HIS A 173 -5.52 -6.24 -9.92
N PHE A 174 -4.55 -6.10 -9.03
CA PHE A 174 -3.65 -4.95 -9.02
C PHE A 174 -2.76 -4.91 -10.26
N ASP A 175 -2.19 -6.04 -10.70
CA ASP A 175 -1.43 -6.12 -11.97
C ASP A 175 -2.29 -5.70 -13.18
N LEU A 176 -3.54 -6.19 -13.25
CA LEU A 176 -4.47 -5.78 -14.30
C LEU A 176 -4.73 -4.27 -14.27
N TRP A 177 -4.97 -3.70 -13.08
CA TRP A 177 -5.15 -2.26 -12.94
C TRP A 177 -3.92 -1.46 -13.36
N LEU A 178 -2.70 -1.92 -13.04
CA LEU A 178 -1.48 -1.30 -13.55
C LEU A 178 -1.44 -1.28 -15.08
N ARG A 179 -1.74 -2.42 -15.70
CA ARG A 179 -1.68 -2.61 -17.16
C ARG A 179 -2.74 -1.83 -17.92
N GLU A 180 -3.95 -1.78 -17.41
CA GLU A 180 -5.10 -1.17 -18.09
C GLU A 180 -5.29 0.31 -17.75
N VAL A 181 -4.79 0.77 -16.61
CA VAL A 181 -5.00 2.13 -16.12
C VAL A 181 -3.69 2.89 -16.00
N VAL A 182 -2.77 2.43 -15.15
CA VAL A 182 -1.59 3.24 -14.78
C VAL A 182 -0.56 3.35 -15.90
N TYR A 183 -0.24 2.26 -16.59
CA TYR A 183 0.76 2.31 -17.66
C TYR A 183 0.28 3.12 -18.88
N PRO A 184 -0.99 3.04 -19.31
CA PRO A 184 -1.53 3.97 -20.31
C PRO A 184 -1.40 5.45 -19.90
N LEU A 185 -1.62 5.78 -18.62
CA LEU A 185 -1.39 7.14 -18.10
C LEU A 185 0.10 7.53 -18.20
N CYS A 186 1.02 6.63 -17.86
CA CYS A 186 2.46 6.88 -18.03
C CYS A 186 2.85 7.17 -19.48
N ARG A 187 2.30 6.40 -20.44
CA ARG A 187 2.55 6.62 -21.87
C ARG A 187 2.01 7.97 -22.35
N ARG A 188 0.83 8.38 -21.87
CA ARG A 188 0.26 9.71 -22.15
C ARG A 188 1.15 10.81 -21.60
N TRP A 189 1.50 10.71 -20.32
CA TRP A 189 2.39 11.66 -19.64
C TRP A 189 3.72 11.84 -20.40
N ARG A 190 4.32 10.75 -20.87
CA ARG A 190 5.58 10.80 -21.64
C ARG A 190 5.45 11.62 -22.93
N LYS A 191 4.31 11.52 -23.63
CA LYS A 191 4.05 12.27 -24.87
C LYS A 191 3.84 13.75 -24.60
N GLU A 192 3.21 14.08 -23.48
CA GLU A 192 2.87 15.46 -23.09
C GLU A 192 4.03 16.18 -22.38
N HIS A 193 4.94 15.43 -21.75
CA HIS A 193 6.04 15.95 -20.92
C HIS A 193 7.41 15.42 -21.35
N LEU A 194 7.73 15.54 -22.65
CA LEU A 194 8.95 15.02 -23.31
C LEU A 194 10.28 15.39 -22.60
N GLU A 195 10.32 16.50 -21.87
CA GLU A 195 11.53 16.94 -21.14
C GLU A 195 11.61 16.48 -19.67
N GLY A 196 10.52 15.94 -19.09
CA GLY A 196 10.30 15.90 -17.64
C GLY A 196 11.03 14.81 -16.87
N LEU A 197 11.26 13.63 -17.47
CA LEU A 197 11.88 12.49 -16.77
C LEU A 197 13.40 12.39 -17.02
N ASN A 198 13.84 12.60 -18.26
CA ASN A 198 15.21 12.27 -18.69
C ASN A 198 16.28 13.26 -18.18
N LYS A 199 15.92 14.51 -17.90
CA LYS A 199 16.85 15.50 -17.30
C LYS A 199 17.00 15.35 -15.78
N CYS A 200 16.16 14.53 -15.13
CA CYS A 200 16.02 14.50 -13.67
C CYS A 200 16.76 13.34 -12.97
N LEU A 201 17.22 12.33 -13.69
CA LEU A 201 17.93 11.19 -13.09
C LEU A 201 19.40 11.20 -13.47
N LYS A 202 20.30 11.47 -12.51
CA LYS A 202 21.75 11.26 -12.71
C LYS A 202 22.01 9.76 -12.98
N ALA A 203 23.03 9.43 -13.76
CA ALA A 203 23.38 8.03 -14.06
C ALA A 203 23.59 7.17 -12.79
N SER A 204 24.16 7.77 -11.74
CA SER A 204 24.32 7.12 -10.42
C SER A 204 22.98 6.86 -9.70
N GLN A 205 21.96 7.68 -9.94
CA GLN A 205 20.61 7.46 -9.42
C GLN A 205 19.90 6.37 -10.22
N LYS A 206 20.04 6.36 -11.56
CA LYS A 206 19.48 5.31 -12.43
C LYS A 206 19.91 3.91 -12.00
N ARG A 207 21.18 3.72 -11.63
CA ARG A 207 21.74 2.43 -11.15
C ARG A 207 21.21 1.98 -9.78
N ARG A 208 20.61 2.88 -8.99
CA ARG A 208 20.01 2.55 -7.68
C ARG A 208 18.55 2.11 -7.79
N PHE A 209 17.92 2.38 -8.93
CA PHE A 209 16.59 1.89 -9.23
C PHE A 209 16.75 0.59 -10.01
N VAL A 210 16.95 -0.51 -9.28
CA VAL A 210 16.96 -1.84 -9.87
C VAL A 210 15.51 -2.24 -10.14
N TYR A 211 15.25 -2.65 -11.38
CA TYR A 211 13.97 -3.18 -11.82
C TYR A 211 14.20 -4.61 -12.26
N ASP A 212 13.25 -5.48 -11.98
CA ASP A 212 13.24 -6.78 -12.65
C ASP A 212 12.74 -6.57 -14.09
N GLU A 213 13.68 -6.53 -15.02
CA GLU A 213 13.41 -6.37 -16.45
C GLU A 213 12.73 -7.61 -17.05
N THR A 214 12.66 -8.72 -16.31
CA THR A 214 12.12 -9.99 -16.80
C THR A 214 10.64 -10.17 -16.46
N HIS A 215 10.15 -9.53 -15.39
CA HIS A 215 8.78 -9.70 -14.93
C HIS A 215 7.75 -9.18 -15.94
N ASN A 216 8.02 -8.02 -16.55
CA ASN A 216 7.08 -7.41 -17.47
C ASN A 216 7.75 -6.67 -18.66
N PRO A 217 8.35 -7.40 -19.61
CA PRO A 217 9.20 -6.82 -20.65
C PRO A 217 8.48 -5.79 -21.53
N GLY A 218 7.18 -5.95 -21.75
CA GLY A 218 6.36 -4.99 -22.51
C GLY A 218 6.07 -3.67 -21.80
N TRP A 219 6.36 -3.58 -20.49
CA TRP A 219 5.96 -2.46 -19.64
C TRP A 219 7.07 -1.91 -18.72
N ILE A 220 8.30 -2.46 -18.76
CA ILE A 220 9.48 -1.98 -18.01
C ILE A 220 9.60 -0.45 -18.06
N ASP A 221 9.41 0.09 -19.26
CA ASP A 221 9.48 1.52 -19.54
C ASP A 221 8.48 2.36 -18.72
N CYS A 222 7.29 1.84 -18.48
CA CYS A 222 6.26 2.48 -17.68
C CYS A 222 6.52 2.26 -16.19
N GLU A 223 6.96 1.06 -15.79
CA GLU A 223 7.33 0.75 -14.41
C GLU A 223 8.44 1.68 -13.88
N ARG A 224 9.42 1.99 -14.74
CA ARG A 224 10.49 2.95 -14.45
C ARG A 224 10.00 4.36 -14.16
N MET A 225 8.80 4.71 -14.63
CA MET A 225 8.21 6.05 -14.50
C MET A 225 7.31 6.21 -13.27
N ILE A 226 7.07 5.14 -12.51
CA ILE A 226 6.19 5.15 -11.33
C ILE A 226 6.98 4.81 -10.07
N CYS A 227 6.44 5.04 -8.87
CA CYS A 227 7.04 4.58 -7.61
C CYS A 227 5.96 4.49 -6.52
N MET A 228 6.04 3.47 -5.65
CA MET A 228 5.19 3.40 -4.48
C MET A 228 5.50 4.53 -3.49
N VAL A 229 4.52 4.96 -2.72
CA VAL A 229 4.66 5.93 -1.64
C VAL A 229 3.87 5.45 -0.43
N THR A 230 4.47 5.54 0.76
CA THR A 230 3.84 5.12 2.01
C THR A 230 4.13 6.14 3.10
N ASP A 231 3.24 6.24 4.09
CA ASP A 231 3.60 6.85 5.36
C ASP A 231 4.51 5.86 6.08
N GLY A 232 5.81 6.11 6.19
CA GLY A 232 6.73 5.23 6.93
C GLY A 232 7.11 3.91 6.23
N PRO A 233 7.87 3.03 6.92
CA PRO A 233 8.42 1.84 6.30
C PRO A 233 7.61 0.55 6.52
N TRP A 234 6.55 0.58 7.34
CA TRP A 234 5.88 -0.64 7.82
C TRP A 234 5.13 -1.39 6.72
N ASP A 235 4.40 -0.69 5.86
CA ASP A 235 3.66 -1.27 4.74
C ASP A 235 4.53 -2.18 3.88
N MET A 236 5.69 -1.66 3.51
CA MET A 236 6.62 -2.37 2.63
C MET A 236 7.47 -3.39 3.40
N ARG A 237 8.05 -3.01 4.55
CA ARG A 237 9.01 -3.90 5.25
C ARG A 237 8.32 -4.98 6.07
N LYS A 238 7.21 -4.65 6.75
CA LYS A 238 6.54 -5.55 7.68
C LYS A 238 5.39 -6.29 7.01
N PHE A 239 4.37 -5.58 6.54
CA PHE A 239 3.15 -6.22 6.03
C PHE A 239 3.38 -6.93 4.70
N MET A 240 3.96 -6.22 3.72
CA MET A 240 4.30 -6.83 2.43
C MET A 240 5.47 -7.81 2.58
N TYR A 241 6.67 -7.36 2.94
CA TYR A 241 7.85 -8.22 2.81
C TYR A 241 7.97 -9.28 3.90
N GLU A 242 8.00 -8.92 5.18
CA GLU A 242 8.20 -9.91 6.25
C GLU A 242 7.00 -10.87 6.37
N CYS A 243 5.78 -10.32 6.46
CA CYS A 243 4.58 -11.13 6.69
C CYS A 243 4.07 -11.82 5.42
N SER A 244 3.99 -11.13 4.28
CA SER A 244 3.39 -11.74 3.09
C SER A 244 4.41 -12.50 2.23
N VAL A 245 5.60 -11.93 1.98
CA VAL A 245 6.62 -12.58 1.12
C VAL A 245 7.40 -13.64 1.88
N VAL A 246 8.07 -13.25 2.97
CA VAL A 246 9.03 -14.14 3.66
C VAL A 246 8.31 -15.24 4.43
N ARG A 247 7.25 -14.90 5.18
CA ARG A 247 6.51 -15.85 5.99
C ARG A 247 5.50 -16.67 5.17
N ASP A 248 4.80 -16.05 4.22
CA ASP A 248 3.66 -16.69 3.52
C ASP A 248 3.92 -17.06 2.07
N GLY A 249 5.07 -16.67 1.50
CA GLY A 249 5.42 -17.00 0.11
C GLY A 249 4.56 -16.29 -0.94
N HIS A 250 3.96 -15.15 -0.61
CA HIS A 250 3.24 -14.33 -1.58
C HIS A 250 4.21 -13.43 -2.34
N LEU A 251 4.32 -13.61 -3.66
CA LEU A 251 5.16 -12.77 -4.49
C LEU A 251 4.44 -11.47 -4.90
N PHE A 252 5.00 -10.34 -4.49
CA PHE A 252 4.55 -9.02 -4.95
C PHE A 252 5.27 -8.63 -6.24
N PRO A 253 4.65 -7.82 -7.12
CA PRO A 253 5.33 -7.26 -8.27
C PRO A 253 6.60 -6.49 -7.86
N PRO A 254 7.68 -6.50 -8.68
CA PRO A 254 8.95 -5.81 -8.39
C PRO A 254 8.80 -4.33 -7.99
N LEU A 255 7.73 -3.66 -8.46
CA LEU A 255 7.37 -2.30 -8.10
C LEU A 255 7.26 -2.05 -6.58
N PHE A 256 6.83 -3.03 -5.79
CA PHE A 256 6.66 -2.90 -4.33
C PHE A 256 7.98 -2.87 -3.55
N TYR A 257 9.08 -3.29 -4.18
CA TYR A 257 10.39 -3.40 -3.52
C TYR A 257 11.15 -2.08 -3.50
N ARG A 258 10.50 -1.00 -3.95
CA ARG A 258 11.00 0.38 -3.85
C ARG A 258 9.86 1.35 -3.55
N TRP A 259 10.11 2.29 -2.65
CA TRP A 259 9.09 3.26 -2.27
C TRP A 259 9.69 4.57 -1.77
N VAL A 260 8.91 5.64 -1.90
CA VAL A 260 9.14 6.91 -1.22
C VAL A 260 8.47 6.85 0.15
N ASN A 261 9.23 7.10 1.20
CA ASN A 261 8.66 7.29 2.54
C ASN A 261 8.30 8.77 2.71
N VAL A 262 7.00 9.10 2.71
CA VAL A 262 6.55 10.51 2.76
C VAL A 262 7.00 11.21 4.05
N ARG A 263 7.18 10.49 5.16
CA ARG A 263 7.66 11.08 6.42
C ARG A 263 9.07 11.62 6.30
N HIS A 264 9.93 10.94 5.53
CA HIS A 264 11.28 11.40 5.25
C HIS A 264 11.26 12.59 4.31
N SER A 265 10.47 12.52 3.24
CA SER A 265 10.30 13.63 2.30
C SER A 265 9.79 14.90 2.98
N PHE A 266 8.81 14.76 3.87
CA PHE A 266 8.27 15.85 4.66
C PHE A 266 9.31 16.44 5.62
N ALA A 267 9.96 15.57 6.40
CA ALA A 267 11.02 15.95 7.34
C ALA A 267 12.12 16.78 6.66
N GLU A 268 12.54 16.34 5.49
CA GLU A 268 13.58 17.01 4.73
C GLU A 268 13.13 18.36 4.18
N HIS A 269 11.95 18.42 3.56
CA HIS A 269 11.42 19.67 3.00
C HIS A 269 11.30 20.77 4.06
N PHE A 270 10.84 20.42 5.26
CA PHE A 270 10.69 21.36 6.38
C PHE A 270 11.90 21.40 7.33
N ARG A 271 13.00 20.70 7.03
CA ARG A 271 14.21 20.58 7.87
C ARG A 271 13.88 20.26 9.34
N MET A 272 13.07 19.24 9.54
CA MET A 272 12.56 18.81 10.83
C MET A 272 12.62 17.30 11.01
N ARG A 273 12.21 16.81 12.20
CA ARG A 273 12.10 15.37 12.45
C ARG A 273 10.85 14.79 11.74
N PRO A 274 10.88 13.51 11.30
CA PRO A 274 9.72 12.82 10.75
C PRO A 274 8.48 12.94 11.65
N ARG A 275 7.34 13.26 11.04
CA ARG A 275 6.05 13.49 11.71
C ARG A 275 5.05 12.39 11.37
N LYS A 276 3.99 12.25 12.18
CA LYS A 276 2.85 11.38 11.87
C LYS A 276 1.92 12.06 10.85
N LEU A 277 1.06 11.28 10.20
CA LEU A 277 0.11 11.75 9.20
C LEU A 277 -0.64 13.03 9.62
N ASN A 278 -1.33 13.00 10.76
CA ASN A 278 -2.09 14.16 11.26
C ASN A 278 -1.24 15.40 11.55
N ASP A 279 0.00 15.21 12.01
CA ASP A 279 0.92 16.33 12.24
C ASP A 279 1.42 16.95 10.92
N MET A 280 1.66 16.10 9.91
CA MET A 280 2.02 16.56 8.57
C MET A 280 0.88 17.37 7.96
N LEU A 281 -0.36 16.85 8.00
CA LEU A 281 -1.56 17.56 7.55
C LEU A 281 -1.69 18.93 8.23
N ARG A 282 -1.67 18.96 9.57
CA ARG A 282 -1.80 20.20 10.35
C ARG A 282 -0.74 21.23 9.97
N LYS A 283 0.51 20.81 9.80
CA LYS A 283 1.62 21.71 9.43
C LYS A 283 1.49 22.26 8.00
N LEU A 284 0.81 21.54 7.11
CA LEU A 284 0.49 21.98 5.76
C LEU A 284 -0.76 22.86 5.69
N GLY A 285 -1.51 23.00 6.78
CA GLY A 285 -2.81 23.68 6.79
C GLY A 285 -3.92 22.82 6.19
N LEU A 286 -3.78 21.49 6.23
CA LEU A 286 -4.77 20.52 5.78
C LEU A 286 -5.44 19.86 6.98
N SER A 287 -6.72 19.51 6.84
CA SER A 287 -7.46 18.65 7.77
C SER A 287 -7.48 17.21 7.25
N PHE A 288 -7.58 16.24 8.15
CA PHE A 288 -7.85 14.84 7.78
C PHE A 288 -9.27 14.73 7.21
N HIS A 289 -9.41 13.99 6.11
CA HIS A 289 -10.72 13.70 5.50
C HIS A 289 -10.99 12.19 5.55
N GLY A 290 -12.21 11.79 5.92
CA GLY A 290 -12.60 10.38 6.00
C GLY A 290 -12.39 9.77 7.38
N HIS A 291 -12.30 8.45 7.44
CA HIS A 291 -12.10 7.69 8.67
C HIS A 291 -10.60 7.39 8.89
N PRO A 292 -9.99 7.82 10.00
CA PRO A 292 -8.62 7.40 10.34
C PRO A 292 -8.52 5.87 10.41
N HIS A 293 -7.41 5.29 9.94
CA HIS A 293 -7.20 3.83 9.90
C HIS A 293 -8.15 3.09 8.94
N SER A 294 -8.84 3.83 8.07
CA SER A 294 -9.29 3.27 6.79
C SER A 294 -8.18 3.49 5.78
N GLY A 295 -7.61 2.41 5.25
CA GLY A 295 -6.42 2.50 4.41
C GLY A 295 -6.64 3.36 3.17
N ILE A 296 -7.85 3.35 2.57
CA ILE A 296 -8.16 4.20 1.42
C ILE A 296 -8.20 5.70 1.77
N ASP A 297 -8.77 6.06 2.93
CA ASP A 297 -8.83 7.44 3.37
C ASP A 297 -7.43 7.93 3.80
N ASP A 298 -6.66 7.09 4.47
CA ASP A 298 -5.26 7.38 4.79
C ASP A 298 -4.42 7.58 3.51
N SER A 299 -4.56 6.69 2.53
CA SER A 299 -3.90 6.83 1.22
C SER A 299 -4.27 8.14 0.51
N ARG A 300 -5.54 8.56 0.54
CA ARG A 300 -5.98 9.86 -0.01
C ARG A 300 -5.37 11.05 0.74
N ASN A 301 -5.29 10.98 2.06
CA ASN A 301 -4.67 12.05 2.87
C ASN A 301 -3.15 12.12 2.66
N ILE A 302 -2.48 10.97 2.53
CA ILE A 302 -1.06 10.92 2.16
C ILE A 302 -0.85 11.49 0.76
N ALA A 303 -1.73 11.18 -0.20
CA ALA A 303 -1.67 11.76 -1.55
C ALA A 303 -1.79 13.29 -1.51
N ARG A 304 -2.68 13.84 -0.67
CA ARG A 304 -2.80 15.30 -0.46
C ARG A 304 -1.51 15.91 0.10
N ILE A 305 -0.84 15.24 1.05
CA ILE A 305 0.47 15.66 1.57
C ILE A 305 1.50 15.67 0.44
N VAL A 306 1.59 14.59 -0.32
CA VAL A 306 2.55 14.46 -1.44
C VAL A 306 2.33 15.58 -2.44
N ILE A 307 1.09 15.79 -2.90
CA ILE A 307 0.71 16.86 -3.83
C ILE A 307 1.14 18.23 -3.29
N GLU A 308 0.87 18.51 -2.01
CA GLU A 308 1.22 19.79 -1.40
C GLU A 308 2.74 20.00 -1.26
N LEU A 309 3.50 18.93 -0.94
CA LEU A 309 4.96 18.99 -0.97
C LEU A 309 5.49 19.32 -2.37
N LEU A 310 4.93 18.68 -3.41
CA LEU A 310 5.32 18.94 -4.80
C LEU A 310 4.97 20.38 -5.22
N LYS A 311 3.80 20.90 -4.85
CA LYS A 311 3.41 22.31 -5.08
C LYS A 311 4.37 23.30 -4.43
N ARG A 312 4.94 22.94 -3.28
CA ARG A 312 5.96 23.74 -2.56
C ARG A 312 7.38 23.56 -3.11
N GLY A 313 7.54 22.83 -4.21
CA GLY A 313 8.81 22.65 -4.89
C GLY A 313 9.68 21.54 -4.30
N TYR A 314 9.12 20.63 -3.48
CA TYR A 314 9.84 19.42 -3.11
C TYR A 314 10.09 18.56 -4.35
N ARG A 315 11.29 17.98 -4.43
CA ARG A 315 11.67 17.02 -5.46
C ARG A 315 11.99 15.69 -4.82
N VAL A 316 11.29 14.65 -5.25
CA VAL A 316 11.61 13.28 -4.83
C VAL A 316 13.01 12.93 -5.30
N HIS A 317 13.86 12.48 -4.38
CA HIS A 317 15.24 12.07 -4.68
C HIS A 317 15.75 10.93 -3.77
N HIS A 318 15.05 10.64 -2.67
CA HIS A 318 15.30 9.47 -1.84
C HIS A 318 14.20 8.42 -2.04
N VAL A 319 14.62 7.19 -2.32
CA VAL A 319 13.76 6.03 -2.48
C VAL A 319 14.37 4.89 -1.67
N SER A 320 13.56 4.32 -0.79
CA SER A 320 13.90 3.13 -0.01
C SER A 320 13.75 1.89 -0.87
N THR A 321 14.54 0.86 -0.58
CA THR A 321 14.50 -0.42 -1.30
C THR A 321 14.52 -1.63 -0.35
N ILE A 322 14.02 -2.75 -0.86
CA ILE A 322 14.20 -4.11 -0.34
C ILE A 322 14.82 -4.94 -1.48
N ASN A 323 15.74 -5.86 -1.19
CA ASN A 323 16.35 -6.67 -2.24
C ASN A 323 15.33 -7.69 -2.78
N TYR A 324 15.05 -7.63 -4.08
CA TYR A 324 14.05 -8.47 -4.75
C TYR A 324 14.51 -9.92 -4.96
N GLU A 325 15.81 -10.18 -5.19
CA GLU A 325 16.32 -11.55 -5.39
C GLU A 325 16.04 -12.45 -4.17
N ASN A 326 16.09 -11.85 -2.98
CA ASN A 326 15.74 -12.53 -1.74
C ASN A 326 14.26 -12.91 -1.66
N ALA A 327 13.37 -12.17 -2.34
CA ALA A 327 11.94 -12.44 -2.36
C ALA A 327 11.58 -13.64 -3.23
N ALA A 328 12.19 -13.76 -4.42
CA ALA A 328 12.00 -14.90 -5.29
C ALA A 328 12.48 -16.20 -4.61
N ALA A 329 13.65 -16.15 -3.96
CA ALA A 329 14.17 -17.27 -3.17
C ALA A 329 13.29 -17.61 -1.96
N ALA A 330 12.84 -16.61 -1.20
CA ALA A 330 11.95 -16.82 -0.05
C ALA A 330 10.60 -17.44 -0.47
N THR A 331 10.03 -16.97 -1.58
CA THR A 331 8.80 -17.51 -2.15
C THR A 331 8.96 -18.98 -2.54
N ALA A 332 10.02 -19.30 -3.28
CA ALA A 332 10.31 -20.68 -3.69
C ALA A 332 10.50 -21.60 -2.48
N MET A 333 11.21 -21.14 -1.44
CA MET A 333 11.37 -21.90 -0.20
C MET A 333 10.06 -22.12 0.56
N ALA A 334 9.20 -21.11 0.66
CA ALA A 334 7.90 -21.23 1.32
C ALA A 334 6.98 -22.23 0.59
N GLN A 335 6.99 -22.23 -0.74
CA GLN A 335 6.24 -23.20 -1.55
C GLN A 335 6.71 -24.63 -1.30
N LEU A 336 8.03 -24.87 -1.29
CA LEU A 336 8.60 -26.20 -1.00
C LEU A 336 8.25 -26.72 0.40
N LEU A 337 8.15 -25.82 1.39
CA LEU A 337 7.78 -26.19 2.77
C LEU A 337 6.27 -26.41 2.95
N GLY A 338 5.43 -25.78 2.12
CA GLY A 338 3.98 -25.94 2.14
C GLY A 338 3.48 -27.23 1.50
N GLU A 339 4.24 -27.80 0.56
CA GLU A 339 3.89 -29.07 -0.11
C GLU A 339 4.11 -30.31 0.77
N SER A 340 4.84 -30.20 1.89
CA SER A 340 5.12 -31.34 2.79
C SER A 340 4.01 -31.67 3.79
N ASP A 341 2.99 -30.81 3.95
CA ASP A 341 1.92 -30.99 4.95
C ASP A 341 0.61 -31.60 4.40
N GLU A 342 0.53 -31.90 3.09
CA GLU A 342 -0.69 -32.44 2.43
C GLU A 342 -0.70 -33.95 2.11
N ASP A 343 0.20 -34.79 2.65
CA ASP A 343 0.03 -36.26 2.58
C ASP A 343 -0.26 -36.88 3.96
N GLY A 344 -1.44 -36.54 4.46
CA GLY A 344 -2.06 -37.17 5.63
C GLY A 344 -2.93 -38.37 5.28
N THR A 345 -2.52 -39.24 4.34
CA THR A 345 -3.27 -40.47 4.04
C THR A 345 -2.69 -41.66 4.80
N LYS A 346 -3.15 -41.89 6.05
CA LYS A 346 -2.86 -43.14 6.77
C LYS A 346 -3.58 -44.32 6.09
N PRO A 347 -2.90 -45.40 5.68
CA PRO A 347 -3.57 -46.61 5.26
C PRO A 347 -4.01 -47.46 6.46
N PRO A 348 -5.07 -48.28 6.33
CA PRO A 348 -5.66 -49.00 7.45
C PRO A 348 -4.76 -50.16 7.90
N HIS A 349 -4.80 -50.41 9.21
CA HIS A 349 -4.24 -51.59 9.85
C HIS A 349 -4.70 -52.88 9.16
N GLN A 350 -3.76 -53.69 8.70
CA GLN A 350 -3.95 -55.15 8.57
C GLN A 350 -2.86 -55.87 9.36
N ARG A 351 -3.31 -56.64 10.36
CA ARG A 351 -2.53 -57.70 10.99
C ARG A 351 -2.43 -58.87 10.01
N ALA A 352 -1.22 -59.35 9.75
CA ALA A 352 -0.99 -60.75 9.37
C ALA A 352 0.41 -61.18 9.83
N GLU A 353 0.47 -62.41 10.32
CA GLU A 353 1.55 -63.02 11.07
C GLU A 353 2.73 -63.49 10.19
N GLY A 354 3.94 -63.46 10.78
CA GLY A 354 4.94 -64.52 10.75
C GLY A 354 5.63 -64.90 9.43
N ARG A 355 6.95 -64.61 9.32
CA ARG A 355 7.98 -65.67 9.18
C ARG A 355 9.42 -65.15 9.28
N LYS A 356 10.26 -66.03 9.83
CA LYS A 356 11.68 -65.96 10.17
C LYS A 356 12.66 -65.82 8.97
N LYS A 357 13.87 -65.37 9.35
CA LYS A 357 15.24 -65.65 8.83
C LYS A 357 15.82 -64.71 7.75
N GLY A 358 17.03 -64.19 8.02
CA GLY A 358 17.99 -63.88 6.96
C GLY A 358 19.07 -62.85 7.29
N ARG A 359 20.12 -63.27 8.00
CA ARG A 359 21.46 -62.64 8.13
C ARG A 359 21.98 -61.99 6.81
N LYS A 360 22.55 -60.78 6.89
CA LYS A 360 23.96 -60.42 6.60
C LYS A 360 24.13 -58.90 6.33
N ASN A 361 24.95 -58.23 7.15
CA ASN A 361 25.71 -57.02 6.74
C ASN A 361 26.84 -57.46 5.78
N PRO A 362 27.41 -56.56 4.95
CA PRO A 362 28.56 -55.79 5.46
C PRO A 362 28.78 -54.36 4.88
N THR A 363 29.58 -53.60 5.64
CA THR A 363 30.65 -52.67 5.20
C THR A 363 30.26 -51.34 4.53
N THR A 364 30.32 -50.24 5.29
CA THR A 364 31.43 -49.24 5.39
C THR A 364 31.65 -48.42 4.13
N THR A 365 31.58 -47.09 4.22
CA THR A 365 32.71 -46.19 3.90
C THR A 365 32.49 -44.81 4.53
N THR A 366 33.55 -44.36 5.18
CA THR A 366 33.74 -43.16 5.99
C THR A 366 33.99 -41.92 5.13
N ALA A 367 33.59 -40.77 5.66
CA ALA A 367 33.88 -39.46 5.13
C ALA A 367 35.33 -38.98 5.41
N ALA A 368 35.71 -37.95 4.65
CA ALA A 368 36.55 -36.80 5.02
C ALA A 368 38.07 -36.82 4.75
N ARG A 369 38.41 -36.09 3.67
CA ARG A 369 39.22 -34.84 3.63
C ARG A 369 40.64 -34.79 4.23
N ARG A 370 41.53 -34.33 3.33
CA ARG A 370 42.61 -33.32 3.48
C ARG A 370 43.90 -33.75 4.20
N ARG A 371 44.99 -33.73 3.43
CA ARG A 371 46.20 -32.92 3.70
C ARG A 371 46.97 -32.76 2.38
N GLY A 372 47.17 -31.52 1.97
CA GLY A 372 48.10 -31.16 0.91
C GLY A 372 48.89 -29.97 1.42
N GLU A 373 50.20 -30.16 1.61
CA GLU A 373 51.17 -29.08 1.63
C GLU A 373 52.60 -29.61 1.43
N LYS A 374 53.33 -28.89 0.57
CA LYS A 374 54.78 -28.80 0.34
C LYS A 374 55.45 -29.74 -0.68
N GLY A 375 56.02 -29.11 -1.71
CA GLY A 375 57.30 -29.52 -2.29
C GLY A 375 57.56 -29.13 -3.74
N HIS A 376 58.22 -27.97 -3.92
CA HIS A 376 58.92 -27.46 -5.11
C HIS A 376 58.14 -26.78 -6.25
#